data_AF-A0A660XLI5-F1
#
_entry.id   AF-A0A660XLI5-F1
#
_cell.length_a   1.000
_cell.length_b   1.000
_cell.length_c   1.000
_cell.angle_alpha   90.00
_cell.angle_beta   90.00
_cell.angle_gamma   90.00
#
_symmetry.space_group_name_H-M   'P 1'
#
loop_
_entity.id
_entity.type
_entity.pdbx_description
1 polymer ?
#
loop_
_entity_poly.entity_id
_entity_poly.type
_entity_poly.pdbx_seq_one_letter_code
_entity_poly.pdbx_strand_id
1 'polypeptide(L)' 'MKVVIFAGGKGSRISEESILRPKPMIEIGGKPILWHIMK' A
#
# COMPACT_ATOMS: atom_id res chain seq x y z
N MET A 1 18.23 7.63 12.07
CA MET A 1 17.40 8.66 11.39
C MET A 1 15.95 8.19 11.44
N LYS A 2 14.98 9.06 11.73
CA LYS A 2 13.55 8.69 11.74
C LYS A 2 12.95 8.96 10.36
N VAL A 3 12.09 8.05 9.89
CA VAL A 3 11.43 8.13 8.57
C VAL A 3 9.93 7.98 8.77
N VAL A 4 9.14 8.69 7.94
CA VAL A 4 7.68 8.61 7.92
C VAL A 4 7.24 8.15 6.53
N ILE A 5 6.34 7.17 6.48
CA ILE A 5 5.74 6.68 5.23
C ILE A 5 4.28 7.13 5.19
N PHE A 6 3.91 7.90 4.17
CA PHE A 6 2.51 8.24 3.91
C PHE A 6 1.78 7.08 3.25
N ALA A 7 1.16 6.23 4.06
CA ALA A 7 0.38 5.06 3.65
C ALA A 7 -1.14 5.36 3.51
N GLY A 8 -1.52 6.63 3.39
CA GLY A 8 -2.91 7.06 3.23
C GLY A 8 -3.27 7.46 1.78
N GLY A 9 -4.55 7.80 1.56
CA GLY A 9 -5.07 8.30 0.27
C GLY A 9 -6.33 7.57 -0.18
N LYS A 10 -7.09 8.18 -1.10
CA LYS A 10 -8.42 7.69 -1.52
C LYS A 10 -8.42 6.38 -2.33
N GLY A 11 -7.28 5.97 -2.90
CA GLY A 11 -7.19 4.71 -3.65
C GLY A 11 -7.94 4.70 -5.00
N SER A 12 -8.24 5.87 -5.60
CA SER A 12 -9.12 5.98 -6.79
C SER A 12 -8.58 5.41 -8.11
N ARG A 13 -7.29 5.07 -8.18
CA ARG A 13 -6.63 4.55 -9.40
C ARG A 13 -6.57 3.03 -9.48
N ILE A 14 -6.82 2.34 -8.37
CA ILE A 14 -6.87 0.87 -8.27
C ILE A 14 -8.05 0.55 -7.35
N SER A 15 -9.23 1.02 -7.75
CA SER A 15 -10.41 1.02 -6.89
C SER A 15 -10.91 -0.39 -6.59
N GLU A 16 -10.77 -1.32 -7.53
CA GLU A 16 -11.23 -2.71 -7.41
C GLU A 16 -10.64 -3.37 -6.15
N GLU A 17 -9.33 -3.23 -5.97
CA GLU A 17 -8.61 -3.71 -4.79
C GLU A 17 -8.75 -2.76 -3.60
N SER A 18 -8.78 -1.44 -3.85
CA SER A 18 -8.79 -0.43 -2.79
C SER A 18 -10.11 -0.36 -2.01
N ILE A 19 -11.21 -0.90 -2.55
CA ILE A 19 -12.49 -1.07 -1.85
C ILE A 19 -12.36 -2.14 -0.75
N LEU A 20 -11.59 -3.20 -1.00
CA LEU A 20 -11.44 -4.32 -0.08
C LEU A 20 -10.35 -4.09 0.96
N ARG A 21 -9.27 -3.41 0.58
CA ARG A 21 -8.10 -3.15 1.44
C ARG A 21 -7.38 -1.86 1.05
N PRO A 22 -6.70 -1.16 1.99
CA PRO A 22 -5.88 -0.02 1.65
C PRO A 22 -4.79 -0.37 0.61
N LYS A 23 -4.54 0.53 -0.35
CA LYS A 23 -3.54 0.31 -1.40
C LYS A 23 -2.17 -0.18 -0.88
N PRO A 24 -1.58 0.37 0.20
CA PRO A 24 -0.29 -0.11 0.73
C PRO A 24 -0.28 -1.58 1.17
N MET A 25 -1.45 -2.17 1.39
CA MET A 25 -1.63 -3.57 1.82
C MET A 25 -1.94 -4.51 0.65
N ILE A 26 -2.05 -4.01 -0.58
CA ILE A 26 -2.21 -4.85 -1.78
C ILE A 26 -0.95 -5.70 -1.95
N GLU A 27 -1.12 -6.98 -2.25
CA GLU A 27 -0.01 -7.91 -2.42
C GLU A 27 0.58 -7.86 -3.83
N ILE A 28 1.90 -7.81 -3.91
CA ILE A 28 2.69 -7.97 -5.12
C ILE A 28 3.75 -9.03 -4.82
N GLY A 29 3.73 -10.14 -5.57
CA GLY A 29 4.66 -11.25 -5.33
C GLY A 29 4.53 -11.89 -3.94
N GLY A 30 3.30 -11.99 -3.41
CA GLY A 30 3.00 -12.57 -2.10
C GLY A 30 3.38 -11.71 -0.90
N LYS A 31 3.69 -10.42 -1.09
CA LYS A 31 3.99 -9.46 0.00
C LYS A 31 3.31 -8.12 -0.25
N PRO A 32 2.87 -7.38 0.79
CA PRO A 32 2.18 -6.11 0.61
C PRO A 32 3.12 -5.05 0.03
N ILE A 33 2.58 -4.08 -0.73
CA ILE A 33 3.32 -2.93 -1.29
C ILE A 33 4.19 -2.26 -0.22
N LEU A 34 3.66 -2.07 0.99
CA LEU A 34 4.40 -1.44 2.08
C LEU A 34 5.69 -2.20 2.44
N TRP A 35 5.71 -3.53 2.34
CA TRP A 35 6.91 -4.33 2.58
C TRP A 35 8.03 -4.00 1.60
N HIS A 36 7.69 -3.76 0.33
CA HIS A 36 8.65 -3.41 -0.71
C HIS A 36 9.21 -1.99 -0.52
N ILE A 37 8.47 -1.08 0.13
CA ILE A 37 8.92 0.29 0.44
C ILE A 37 9.81 0.31 1.70
N MET A 38 9.57 -0.59 2.65
CA MET A 38 10.31 -0.68 3.91
C MET A 38 11.65 -1.45 3.79
N LYS A 39 11.86 -2.17 2.69
CA LYS A 39 13.11 -2.86 2.41
C LYS A 39 14.21 -1.88 2.00
#